data_AF-A0A372GZ63-F1
#
_entry.id   AF-A0A372GZ63-F1
#
_cell.length_a   1.000
_cell.length_b   1.000
_cell.length_c   1.000
_cell.angle_alpha   90.00
_cell.angle_beta   90.00
_cell.angle_gamma   90.00
#
_symmetry.space_group_name_H-M   'P 1'
#
loop_
_entity.id
_entity.type
_entity.pdbx_description
1 polymer ?
#
loop_
_entity_poly.entity_id
_entity_poly.type
_entity_poly.pdbx_seq_one_letter_code
_entity_poly.pdbx_strand_id
1 'polypeptide(L)'
;METTQKISRNLINRPSNSGCILKLERTNNDLCQLERKLTSYVCEPNTYSLFIKSEALRQTLSNLKNTNAELIKALKREKDLTIELFEKTMAQIRSYLEIQKSVEEYSDMLRY
;
A
#
# COMPACT_ATOMS: atom_id res chain seq x y z
N MET A 1 -4.52 -30.41 -15.54
CA MET A 1 -3.99 -29.73 -14.34
C MET A 1 -4.53 -28.32 -14.37
N GLU A 2 -5.39 -27.99 -13.40
CA GLU A 2 -5.97 -26.65 -13.27
C GLU A 2 -4.98 -25.71 -12.60
N THR A 3 -4.72 -24.55 -13.20
CA THR A 3 -4.31 -23.35 -12.46
C THR A 3 -5.10 -22.18 -13.01
N THR A 4 -6.30 -22.00 -12.47
CA THR A 4 -7.15 -20.84 -12.73
C THR A 4 -6.41 -19.55 -12.40
N GLN A 5 -6.09 -18.75 -13.41
CA GLN A 5 -5.90 -17.31 -13.24
C GLN A 5 -7.24 -16.71 -12.79
N LYS A 6 -7.51 -16.74 -11.48
CA LYS A 6 -8.56 -15.91 -10.86
C LYS A 6 -8.04 -14.48 -10.78
N ILE A 7 -7.86 -13.86 -11.94
CA ILE A 7 -7.83 -12.40 -12.05
C ILE A 7 -9.14 -11.91 -11.45
N SER A 8 -8.99 -11.15 -10.37
CA SER A 8 -10.01 -10.59 -9.50
C SER A 8 -11.24 -10.08 -10.28
N ARG A 9 -12.28 -10.93 -10.39
CA ARG A 9 -13.59 -10.60 -10.98
C ARG A 9 -14.36 -9.51 -10.21
N ASN A 10 -13.82 -9.00 -9.11
CA ASN A 10 -14.50 -8.05 -8.23
C ASN A 10 -14.44 -6.58 -8.71
N LEU A 11 -13.86 -6.30 -9.88
CA LEU A 11 -13.81 -4.94 -10.47
C LEU A 11 -14.95 -4.65 -11.46
N ILE A 12 -15.76 -5.66 -11.82
CA ILE A 12 -16.88 -5.48 -12.77
C ILE A 12 -18.15 -4.98 -12.06
N ASN A 13 -18.22 -5.09 -10.74
CA ASN A 13 -19.39 -4.64 -9.96
C ASN A 13 -19.12 -3.23 -9.41
N ARG A 14 -19.98 -2.29 -9.82
CA ARG A 14 -20.22 -0.93 -9.28
C ARG A 14 -19.34 -0.52 -8.08
N PRO A 15 -18.61 0.61 -8.15
CA PRO A 15 -17.83 1.10 -7.01
C PRO A 15 -18.74 1.23 -5.77
N SER A 16 -18.33 0.59 -4.69
CA SER A 16 -19.08 0.46 -3.44
C SER A 16 -18.15 0.65 -2.26
N ASN A 17 -18.70 1.11 -1.12
CA ASN A 17 -17.93 1.29 0.11
C ASN A 17 -17.22 0.00 0.52
N SER A 18 -17.92 -1.14 0.47
CA SER A 18 -17.33 -2.45 0.78
C SER A 18 -16.19 -2.81 -0.16
N GLY A 19 -16.32 -2.53 -1.46
CA GLY A 19 -15.25 -2.72 -2.45
C GLY A 19 -14.02 -1.86 -2.18
N CYS A 20 -14.20 -0.58 -1.81
CA CYS A 20 -13.12 0.31 -1.42
C CYS A 20 -12.43 -0.14 -0.12
N ILE A 21 -13.21 -0.49 0.90
CA ILE A 21 -12.70 -1.00 2.18
C ILE A 21 -11.85 -2.25 1.96
N LEU A 22 -12.36 -3.24 1.23
CA LEU A 22 -11.63 -4.49 0.97
C LEU A 22 -10.30 -4.23 0.24
N LYS A 23 -10.25 -3.27 -0.67
CA LYS A 23 -9.00 -2.89 -1.34
C LYS A 23 -8.02 -2.24 -0.36
N LEU A 24 -8.48 -1.28 0.46
CA LEU A 24 -7.64 -0.63 1.46
C LEU A 24 -7.13 -1.61 2.52
N GLU A 25 -7.94 -2.59 2.94
CA GLU A 25 -7.54 -3.63 3.87
C GLU A 25 -6.45 -4.54 3.26
N ARG A 26 -6.57 -4.89 1.98
CA ARG A 26 -5.51 -5.61 1.26
C ARG A 26 -4.24 -4.79 1.15
N THR A 27 -4.35 -3.54 0.71
CA THR A 27 -3.21 -2.60 0.64
C THR A 27 -2.54 -2.43 2.00
N ASN A 28 -3.29 -2.37 3.10
CA ASN A 28 -2.71 -2.32 4.45
C ASN A 28 -1.93 -3.58 4.82
N ASN A 29 -2.43 -4.76 4.47
CA ASN A 29 -1.69 -6.00 4.65
C ASN A 29 -0.39 -6.02 3.84
N ASP A 30 -0.44 -5.55 2.59
CA ASP A 30 0.74 -5.48 1.73
C ASP A 30 1.76 -4.45 2.24
N LEU A 31 1.30 -3.31 2.77
CA LEU A 31 2.14 -2.33 3.45
C LEU A 31 2.85 -2.92 4.67
N CYS A 32 2.17 -3.77 5.45
CA CYS A 32 2.81 -4.45 6.59
C CYS A 32 3.88 -5.44 6.13
N GLN A 33 3.67 -6.13 5.01
CA GLN A 33 4.71 -6.99 4.42
C GLN A 33 5.91 -6.18 3.92
N LEU A 34 5.65 -5.03 3.31
CA LEU A 34 6.69 -4.14 2.79
C LEU A 34 7.54 -3.54 3.91
N GLU A 35 6.90 -3.14 5.01
CA GLU A 35 7.56 -2.67 6.23
C GLU A 35 8.45 -3.76 6.86
N ARG A 36 7.95 -5.01 6.92
CA ARG A 36 8.76 -6.16 7.37
C ARG A 36 9.96 -6.42 6.48
N LYS A 37 9.83 -6.24 5.17
CA LYS A 37 10.94 -6.33 4.23
C LYS A 37 11.98 -5.25 4.50
N LEU A 38 11.56 -3.98 4.63
CA LEU A 38 12.47 -2.85 4.90
C LEU A 38 13.19 -2.94 6.25
N THR A 39 12.62 -3.62 7.23
CA THR A 39 13.22 -3.82 8.56
C THR A 39 14.04 -5.08 8.66
N SER A 40 14.13 -5.88 7.60
CA SER A 40 14.95 -7.08 7.55
C SER A 40 16.42 -6.76 7.31
N TYR A 41 17.32 -7.65 7.73
CA TYR A 41 18.77 -7.51 7.55
C TYR A 41 19.21 -7.37 6.08
N VAL A 42 18.44 -7.94 5.14
CA VAL A 42 18.72 -7.77 3.70
C VAL A 42 18.42 -6.37 3.18
N CYS A 43 17.71 -5.55 3.96
CA CYS A 43 17.40 -4.16 3.67
C CYS A 43 18.14 -3.20 4.62
N GLU A 44 19.21 -3.64 5.28
CA GLU A 44 19.97 -2.80 6.20
C GLU A 44 20.87 -1.82 5.43
N PRO A 45 20.78 -0.50 5.69
CA PRO A 45 21.57 0.50 4.97
C PRO A 45 23.06 0.40 5.32
N ASN A 46 23.90 0.23 4.31
CA ASN A 46 25.37 0.17 4.47
C ASN A 46 26.08 1.54 4.32
N THR A 47 25.35 2.57 3.88
CA THR A 47 25.85 3.95 3.72
C THR A 47 24.85 4.95 4.31
N TYR A 48 25.35 6.12 4.67
CA TYR A 48 24.51 7.19 5.23
C TYR A 48 23.38 7.62 4.27
N SER A 49 23.65 7.69 2.96
CA SER A 49 22.65 8.03 1.95
C SER A 49 21.52 7.00 1.90
N LEU A 50 21.85 5.71 1.99
CA LEU A 50 20.87 4.63 2.08
C LEU A 50 20.11 4.65 3.40
N PHE A 51 20.74 5.05 4.50
CA PHE A 51 20.06 5.24 5.79
C PHE A 51 18.96 6.29 5.67
N ILE A 52 19.28 7.47 5.13
CA ILE A 52 18.29 8.54 4.92
C ILE A 52 17.15 8.10 4.01
N LYS A 53 17.45 7.39 2.92
CA LYS A 53 16.41 6.80 2.04
C LYS A 53 15.53 5.80 2.80
N SER A 54 16.12 4.91 3.58
CA SER A 54 15.37 3.90 4.36
C SER A 54 14.42 4.55 5.38
N GLU A 55 14.87 5.61 6.05
CA GLU A 55 14.06 6.39 6.99
C GLU A 55 12.89 7.08 6.29
N ALA A 56 13.13 7.72 5.14
CA ALA A 56 12.08 8.37 4.35
C ALA A 56 11.02 7.37 3.86
N LEU A 57 11.44 6.16 3.45
CA LEU A 57 10.52 5.08 3.07
C LEU A 57 9.68 4.61 4.27
N ARG A 58 10.30 4.41 5.44
CA ARG A 58 9.59 4.03 6.67
C ARG A 58 8.56 5.07 7.09
N GLN A 59 8.91 6.35 7.05
CA GLN A 59 7.98 7.44 7.37
C GLN A 59 6.80 7.47 6.39
N THR A 60 7.07 7.35 5.10
CA THR A 60 6.01 7.32 4.07
C THR A 60 5.06 6.13 4.26
N LEU A 61 5.60 4.93 4.56
CA LEU A 61 4.78 3.74 4.85
C LEU A 61 3.87 3.95 6.07
N SER A 62 4.43 4.49 7.16
CA SER A 62 3.66 4.76 8.38
C SER A 62 2.52 5.74 8.11
N ASN A 63 2.81 6.83 7.40
CA ASN A 63 1.80 7.81 7.00
C ASN A 63 0.70 7.17 6.15
N LEU A 64 1.06 6.34 5.17
CA LEU A 64 0.10 5.67 4.30
C LEU A 64 -0.82 4.70 5.07
N LYS A 65 -0.26 3.94 6.03
CA LYS A 65 -1.04 3.06 6.92
C LYS A 65 -2.04 3.86 7.76
N ASN A 66 -1.61 5.00 8.32
CA ASN A 66 -2.48 5.86 9.10
C ASN A 66 -3.61 6.46 8.26
N THR A 67 -3.30 6.98 7.07
CA THR A 67 -4.32 7.53 6.16
C THR A 67 -5.29 6.47 5.68
N ASN A 68 -4.83 5.25 5.40
CA ASN A 68 -5.71 4.13 5.06
C ASN A 68 -6.63 3.76 6.22
N ALA A 69 -6.13 3.74 7.46
CA ALA A 69 -6.96 3.46 8.64
C ALA A 69 -8.04 4.54 8.85
N GLU A 70 -7.72 5.81 8.63
CA GLU A 70 -8.68 6.92 8.67
C GLU A 70 -9.71 6.82 7.55
N LEU A 71 -9.27 6.50 6.33
CA LEU A 71 -10.16 6.36 5.18
C LEU A 71 -11.10 5.17 5.32
N ILE A 72 -10.64 4.04 5.85
CA ILE A 72 -11.49 2.88 6.19
C ILE A 72 -12.53 3.28 7.23
N LYS A 73 -12.16 4.05 8.26
CA LYS A 73 -13.12 4.56 9.26
C LYS A 73 -14.17 5.48 8.62
N ALA A 74 -13.76 6.36 7.70
CA ALA A 74 -14.69 7.22 6.98
C ALA A 74 -15.65 6.40 6.10
N LEU A 75 -15.14 5.48 5.29
CA LEU A 75 -15.93 4.58 4.44
C LEU A 75 -16.90 3.68 5.22
N LYS A 76 -16.59 3.34 6.48
CA LYS A 76 -17.47 2.57 7.38
C LYS A 76 -18.57 3.43 8.02
N ARG A 77 -18.37 4.74 8.14
CA ARG A 77 -19.36 5.69 8.68
C ARG A 77 -20.36 6.13 7.61
N GLU A 78 -19.89 6.35 6.39
CA GLU A 78 -20.73 6.75 5.27
C GLU A 78 -21.65 5.60 4.81
N LYS A 79 -22.94 5.88 4.65
CA LYS A 79 -23.89 4.89 4.09
C LYS A 79 -23.63 4.62 2.62
N ASP A 80 -23.32 5.67 1.86
CA ASP A 80 -23.09 5.61 0.42
C ASP A 80 -21.66 6.03 0.07
N LEU A 81 -21.16 5.52 -1.05
CA LEU A 81 -19.83 5.88 -1.53
C LEU A 81 -19.89 7.25 -2.20
N THR A 82 -19.24 8.24 -1.59
CA THR A 82 -19.05 9.55 -2.20
C THR A 82 -17.90 9.50 -3.21
N ILE A 83 -17.98 10.36 -4.23
CA ILE A 83 -16.92 10.49 -5.26
C ILE A 83 -15.59 10.84 -4.58
N GLU A 84 -15.60 11.74 -3.59
CA GLU A 84 -14.41 12.14 -2.84
C GLU A 84 -13.74 10.96 -2.13
N LEU A 85 -14.51 10.11 -1.44
CA LEU A 85 -13.97 8.93 -0.75
C LEU A 85 -13.42 7.91 -1.75
N PHE A 86 -14.06 7.77 -2.91
CA PHE A 86 -13.58 6.92 -3.99
C PHE A 86 -12.24 7.44 -4.56
N GLU A 87 -12.15 8.73 -4.86
CA GLU A 87 -10.92 9.35 -5.37
C GLU A 87 -9.78 9.26 -4.37
N LYS A 88 -10.03 9.54 -3.08
CA LYS A 88 -9.06 9.34 -1.99
C LYS A 88 -8.59 7.89 -1.92
N THR A 89 -9.50 6.93 -2.09
CA THR A 89 -9.15 5.49 -2.11
C THR A 89 -8.23 5.18 -3.30
N MET A 90 -8.53 5.69 -4.49
CA MET A 90 -7.69 5.46 -5.66
C MET A 90 -6.32 6.13 -5.54
N ALA A 91 -6.27 7.34 -4.95
CA ALA A 91 -5.01 8.01 -4.66
C ALA A 91 -4.14 7.18 -3.71
N GLN A 92 -4.71 6.65 -2.62
CA GLN A 92 -4.00 5.77 -1.68
C GLN A 92 -3.44 4.51 -2.35
N ILE A 93 -4.21 3.89 -3.26
CA ILE A 93 -3.73 2.72 -4.03
C ILE A 93 -2.57 3.11 -4.94
N ARG A 94 -2.61 4.27 -5.59
CA ARG A 94 -1.51 4.75 -6.45
C ARG A 94 -0.25 5.04 -5.63
N SER A 95 -0.39 5.74 -4.51
CA SER A 95 0.72 6.00 -3.59
C SER A 95 1.33 4.70 -3.03
N TYR A 96 0.53 3.66 -2.82
CA TYR A 96 1.04 2.33 -2.47
C TYR A 96 1.91 1.72 -3.58
N LEU A 97 1.49 1.82 -4.85
CA LEU A 97 2.28 1.31 -5.97
C LEU A 97 3.61 2.06 -6.12
N GLU A 98 3.60 3.37 -5.87
CA GLU A 98 4.80 4.20 -5.89
C GLU A 98 5.78 3.81 -4.78
N ILE A 99 5.32 3.67 -3.52
CA ILE A 99 6.19 3.26 -2.41
C ILE A 99 6.73 1.85 -2.62
N GLN A 100 5.93 0.93 -3.17
CA GLN A 100 6.39 -0.42 -3.50
C GLN A 100 7.57 -0.36 -4.47
N LYS A 101 7.43 0.40 -5.55
CA LYS A 101 8.50 0.60 -6.54
C LYS A 101 9.74 1.22 -5.92
N SER A 102 9.60 2.24 -5.06
CA SER A 102 10.74 2.85 -4.37
C SER A 102 11.45 1.90 -3.40
N VAL A 103 10.72 0.97 -2.76
CA VAL A 103 11.33 -0.05 -1.90
C VAL A 103 12.06 -1.12 -2.73
N GLU A 104 11.55 -1.48 -3.90
CA GLU A 104 12.25 -2.36 -4.85
C GLU A 104 13.55 -1.69 -5.33
N GLU A 105 13.49 -0.44 -5.79
CA GLU A 105 14.67 0.34 -6.18
C GLU A 105 15.70 0.46 -5.05
N TYR A 106 15.25 0.71 -3.81
CA TYR A 106 16.11 0.71 -2.64
C TYR A 106 16.77 -0.65 -2.38
N SER A 107 16.01 -1.73 -2.51
CA SER A 107 16.51 -3.10 -2.35
C SER A 107 17.58 -3.44 -3.39
N ASP A 108 17.42 -2.95 -4.62
CA ASP A 108 18.40 -3.15 -5.70
C ASP A 108 19.68 -2.35 -5.44
N MET A 109 19.59 -1.12 -4.92
CA MET A 109 20.75 -0.31 -4.54
C MET A 109 21.60 -0.93 -3.43
N LEU A 110 21.06 -1.85 -2.63
CA LEU A 110 21.81 -2.54 -1.56
C LEU A 110 22.60 -3.75 -2.07
N ARG A 111 22.25 -4.28 -3.24
CA ARG A 111 22.83 -5.50 -3.81
C ARG A 111 24.06 -5.25 -4.69
N TYR A 112 24.42 -3.98 -4.91
CA TYR A 112 25.55 -3.52 -5.69
C TYR A 112 26.41 -2.56 -4.85
#